data_AF-A0A9E1MBY6-F1
#
_entry.id   AF-A0A9E1MBY6-F1
#
_cell.length_a   1.000
_cell.length_b   1.000
_cell.length_c   1.000
_cell.angle_alpha   90.00
_cell.angle_beta   90.00
_cell.angle_gamma   90.00
#
_symmetry.space_group_name_H-M   'P 1'
#
loop_
_entity.id
_entity.type
_entity.pdbx_description
1 polymer ?
#
loop_
_entity_poly.entity_id
_entity_poly.type
_entity_poly.pdbx_seq_one_letter_code
_entity_poly.pdbx_strand_id
1 'polypeptide(L)'
;MNLWEIIEKMIDFILCKLLRLKINETQWVALMQFVKFGIVGLSNTVISYVIYVVTLILFQKNNLIPSVDYLAAQVIAFILSVLWSFYWNNKFVFEKADNEERNIVHALIKTYISYAFTGLFLNSILSLLWVEVFGIPKIIAPIINLLVSVPLNFIMNKFWAFRKTEK
;
A
#
# COMPACT_ATOMS: atom_id res chain seq x y z
N MET A 1 7.07 -25.62 -8.87
CA MET A 1 5.95 -24.67 -9.00
C MET A 1 6.15 -23.62 -7.92
N ASN A 2 6.48 -22.39 -8.33
CA ASN A 2 6.73 -21.31 -7.38
C ASN A 2 5.40 -20.77 -6.83
N LEU A 3 5.38 -20.24 -5.60
CA LEU A 3 4.16 -19.71 -4.94
C LEU A 3 3.40 -18.73 -5.86
N TRP A 4 4.13 -17.93 -6.63
CA TRP A 4 3.58 -16.98 -7.59
C TRP A 4 2.75 -17.66 -8.70
N GLU A 5 3.25 -18.76 -9.27
CA GLU A 5 2.54 -19.52 -10.31
C GLU A 5 1.24 -20.13 -9.79
N ILE A 6 1.18 -20.46 -8.49
CA ILE A 6 -0.04 -20.96 -7.84
C ILE A 6 -1.09 -19.85 -7.77
N ILE A 7 -0.67 -18.66 -7.34
CA ILE A 7 -1.55 -17.48 -7.23
C ILE A 7 -2.10 -17.11 -8.61
N GLU A 8 -1.26 -17.03 -9.64
CA GLU A 8 -1.69 -16.74 -11.01
C GLU A 8 -2.72 -17.75 -11.51
N LYS A 9 -2.45 -19.06 -11.37
CA LYS A 9 -3.37 -20.11 -11.77
C LYS A 9 -4.71 -20.06 -11.03
N MET A 10 -4.69 -19.74 -9.74
CA MET A 10 -5.92 -19.58 -8.96
C MET A 10 -6.75 -18.40 -9.46
N ILE A 11 -6.11 -17.25 -9.71
CA ILE A 11 -6.82 -16.06 -10.19
C ILE A 11 -7.40 -16.30 -11.59
N ASP A 12 -6.63 -16.91 -12.49
CA ASP A 12 -7.10 -17.27 -13.83
C ASP A 12 -8.30 -18.23 -13.75
N PHE A 13 -8.22 -19.25 -12.90
CA PHE A 13 -9.32 -20.19 -12.69
C PHE A 13 -10.59 -19.47 -12.21
N ILE A 14 -10.48 -18.55 -11.24
CA ILE A 14 -11.63 -17.81 -10.70
C ILE A 14 -12.21 -16.86 -11.74
N LEU A 15 -11.38 -16.09 -12.44
CA LEU A 15 -11.89 -15.04 -13.34
C LEU A 15 -12.33 -15.57 -14.69
N CYS A 16 -11.52 -16.42 -15.31
CA CYS A 16 -11.76 -16.92 -16.67
C CYS A 16 -12.66 -18.16 -16.64
N LYS A 17 -12.53 -19.03 -15.64
CA LYS A 17 -13.26 -20.32 -15.59
C LYS A 17 -14.54 -20.27 -14.77
N LEU A 18 -14.51 -19.65 -13.59
CA LEU A 18 -15.68 -19.53 -12.71
C LEU A 18 -16.58 -18.36 -13.12
N LEU A 19 -16.01 -17.16 -13.32
CA LEU A 19 -16.76 -15.95 -13.62
C LEU A 19 -16.91 -15.66 -15.14
N ARG A 20 -16.20 -16.41 -16.00
CA ARG A 20 -16.23 -16.29 -17.47
C ARG A 20 -15.98 -14.86 -17.99
N LEU A 21 -15.14 -14.10 -17.28
CA LEU A 21 -14.77 -12.75 -17.69
C LEU A 21 -13.78 -12.81 -18.85
N LYS A 22 -14.02 -12.02 -19.90
CA LYS A 22 -13.05 -11.82 -20.99
C LYS A 22 -12.07 -10.74 -20.56
N ILE A 23 -10.91 -11.15 -20.06
CA ILE A 23 -9.81 -10.27 -19.67
C ILE A 23 -8.79 -10.22 -20.80
N ASN A 24 -8.37 -9.03 -21.20
CA ASN A 24 -7.27 -8.86 -22.16
C ASN A 24 -5.90 -8.81 -21.45
N GLU A 25 -4.81 -8.92 -22.21
CA GLU A 25 -3.44 -8.91 -21.68
C GLU A 25 -3.15 -7.68 -20.80
N THR A 26 -3.58 -6.49 -21.23
CA THR A 26 -3.34 -5.25 -20.49
C THR A 26 -4.05 -5.22 -19.13
N GLN A 27 -5.29 -5.71 -19.08
CA GLN A 27 -6.08 -5.86 -17.86
C GLN A 27 -5.49 -6.93 -16.96
N TRP A 28 -5.01 -8.04 -17.52
CA TRP A 28 -4.34 -9.10 -16.77
C TRP A 28 -3.08 -8.59 -16.08
N VAL A 29 -2.21 -7.88 -16.81
CA VAL A 29 -1.00 -7.26 -16.25
C VAL A 29 -1.37 -6.27 -15.15
N ALA A 30 -2.38 -5.43 -15.36
CA ALA A 30 -2.84 -4.47 -14.36
C ALA A 30 -3.38 -5.15 -13.09
N LEU A 31 -4.13 -6.24 -13.25
CA LEU A 31 -4.65 -7.04 -12.15
C LEU A 31 -3.52 -7.70 -11.37
N MET A 32 -2.54 -8.31 -12.04
CA MET A 32 -1.39 -8.92 -11.38
C MET A 32 -0.59 -7.88 -10.58
N GLN A 33 -0.40 -6.68 -11.14
CA GLN A 33 0.21 -5.56 -10.39
C GLN A 33 -0.60 -5.18 -9.16
N PHE A 34 -1.93 -5.13 -9.25
CA PHE A 34 -2.80 -4.86 -8.11
C PHE A 34 -2.69 -5.94 -7.04
N VAL A 35 -2.65 -7.22 -7.41
CA VAL A 35 -2.45 -8.33 -6.46
C VAL A 35 -1.09 -8.24 -5.78
N LYS A 36 -0.01 -8.02 -6.53
CA LYS A 36 1.33 -7.82 -5.93
C LYS A 36 1.35 -6.60 -5.01
N PHE A 37 0.71 -5.50 -5.39
CA PHE A 37 0.56 -4.32 -4.55
C PHE A 37 -0.19 -4.63 -3.25
N GLY A 38 -1.26 -5.42 -3.32
CA GLY A 38 -2.00 -5.90 -2.15
C GLY A 38 -1.13 -6.73 -1.20
N ILE A 39 -0.32 -7.65 -1.74
CA ILE A 39 0.64 -8.46 -0.95
C ILE A 39 1.67 -7.56 -0.26
N VAL A 40 2.24 -6.60 -1.00
CA VAL A 40 3.17 -5.62 -0.43
C VAL A 40 2.48 -4.75 0.64
N GLY A 41 1.23 -4.35 0.42
CA GLY A 41 0.42 -3.61 1.38
C GLY A 41 0.18 -4.37 2.68
N LEU A 42 -0.16 -5.66 2.60
CA LEU A 42 -0.32 -6.52 3.78
C LEU A 42 1.01 -6.67 4.54
N SER A 43 2.10 -6.93 3.82
CA SER A 43 3.44 -6.96 4.40
C SER A 43 3.80 -5.63 5.08
N ASN A 44 3.43 -4.51 4.45
CA ASN A 44 3.64 -3.17 4.99
C ASN A 44 2.90 -2.96 6.32
N THR A 45 1.67 -3.44 6.45
CA THR A 45 0.92 -3.35 7.71
C THR A 45 1.60 -4.13 8.82
N VAL A 46 2.05 -5.37 8.53
CA VAL A 46 2.76 -6.20 9.51
C VAL A 46 4.08 -5.53 9.94
N ILE A 47 4.91 -5.09 8.99
CA ILE A 47 6.19 -4.48 9.31
C ILE A 47 6.02 -3.15 10.05
N SER A 48 5.01 -2.35 9.68
CA SER A 48 4.70 -1.09 10.36
C SER A 48 4.36 -1.34 11.83
N TYR A 49 3.53 -2.34 12.11
CA TYR A 49 3.19 -2.71 13.48
C TYR A 49 4.41 -3.22 14.28
N VAL A 50 5.24 -4.06 13.67
CA VAL A 50 6.48 -4.54 14.31
C VAL A 50 7.42 -3.38 14.64
N ILE A 51 7.65 -2.46 13.69
CA ILE A 51 8.50 -1.29 13.90
C ILE A 51 7.93 -0.41 15.01
N TYR A 52 6.62 -0.18 15.03
CA TYR A 52 5.95 0.59 16.08
C TYR A 52 6.21 -0.03 17.46
N VAL A 53 5.92 -1.32 17.63
CA VAL A 53 6.08 -2.02 18.92
C VAL A 53 7.53 -2.02 19.38
N VAL A 54 8.48 -2.34 18.49
CA VAL A 54 9.91 -2.35 18.83
C VAL A 54 10.38 -0.96 19.25
N THR A 55 10.00 0.08 18.50
CA THR A 55 10.40 1.46 18.79
C THR A 55 9.80 1.95 20.12
N LEU A 56 8.53 1.62 20.38
CA LEU A 56 7.86 1.96 21.62
C LEU A 56 8.57 1.32 22.83
N ILE A 57 8.88 0.03 22.76
CA ILE A 57 9.60 -0.68 23.83
C ILE A 57 10.98 -0.06 24.08
N LEU A 58 11.71 0.32 23.02
CA LEU A 58 13.01 0.97 23.14
C LEU A 58 12.92 2.34 23.82
N PHE A 59 11.89 3.14 23.52
CA PHE A 59 11.70 4.44 24.16
C PHE A 59 11.30 4.31 25.63
N GLN A 60 10.41 3.38 25.96
CA GLN A 60 9.97 3.13 27.33
C GLN A 60 11.10 2.59 28.21
N LYS A 61 11.90 1.64 27.71
CA LYS A 61 13.03 1.08 28.47
C LYS A 61 14.11 2.11 28.80
N ASN A 62 14.35 3.05 27.90
CA ASN A 62 15.42 4.04 28.05
C ASN A 62 14.92 5.36 28.68
N ASN A 63 13.63 5.46 29.06
CA ASN A 63 13.01 6.70 29.57
C ASN A 63 13.31 7.94 28.70
N LEU A 64 13.44 7.75 27.39
CA LEU A 64 13.92 8.82 26.49
C LEU A 64 12.91 9.96 26.41
N ILE A 65 11.63 9.63 26.19
CA ILE A 65 10.55 10.62 26.03
C ILE A 65 9.25 10.09 26.66
N PRO A 66 9.14 10.06 28.00
CA PRO A 66 8.02 9.46 28.70
C PRO A 66 6.80 10.39 28.66
N SER A 67 6.10 10.46 27.52
CA SER A 67 4.80 11.14 27.29
C SER A 67 4.37 11.06 25.83
N VAL A 68 5.34 11.10 24.91
CA VAL A 68 5.10 11.15 23.45
C VAL A 68 5.84 10.02 22.71
N ASP A 69 6.30 9.01 23.44
CA ASP A 69 6.92 7.79 22.94
C ASP A 69 6.07 7.09 21.88
N TYR A 70 4.75 6.98 22.10
CA TYR A 70 3.83 6.37 21.13
C TYR A 70 3.68 7.18 19.85
N LEU A 71 3.64 8.51 19.94
CA LEU A 71 3.58 9.39 18.75
C LEU A 71 4.88 9.29 17.95
N ALA A 72 6.02 9.36 18.63
CA ALA A 72 7.33 9.23 18.00
C ALA A 72 7.51 7.84 17.35
N ALA A 73 7.10 6.77 18.04
CA ALA A 73 7.10 5.41 17.50
C ALA A 73 6.18 5.28 16.27
N GLN A 74 5.02 5.93 16.27
CA GLN A 74 4.10 5.94 15.14
C GLN A 74 4.67 6.68 13.92
N VAL A 75 5.34 7.82 14.13
CA VAL A 75 6.02 8.56 13.05
C VAL A 75 7.17 7.72 12.46
N ILE A 76 8.00 7.10 13.30
CA ILE A 76 9.10 6.23 12.85
C ILE A 76 8.55 5.02 12.08
N ALA A 77 7.51 4.37 12.61
CA ALA A 77 6.84 3.26 11.94
C ALA A 77 6.28 3.68 10.58
N PHE A 78 5.64 4.84 10.49
CA PHE A 78 5.14 5.36 9.22
C PHE A 78 6.28 5.54 8.22
N ILE A 79 7.34 6.26 8.58
CA ILE A 79 8.48 6.54 7.68
C ILE A 79 9.10 5.23 7.17
N LEU A 80 9.49 4.34 8.08
CA LEU A 80 10.16 3.10 7.71
C LEU A 80 9.25 2.13 6.95
N SER A 81 7.96 2.09 7.26
CA SER A 81 7.00 1.28 6.51
C SER A 81 6.83 1.80 5.08
N VAL A 82 6.76 3.12 4.87
CA VAL A 82 6.70 3.68 3.51
C VAL A 82 7.96 3.34 2.70
N LEU A 83 9.15 3.36 3.32
CA LEU A 83 10.38 2.88 2.66
C LEU A 83 10.30 1.41 2.26
N TRP A 84 9.82 0.55 3.17
CA TRP A 84 9.62 -0.87 2.89
C TRP A 84 8.67 -1.07 1.72
N SER A 85 7.52 -0.39 1.75
CA SER A 85 6.53 -0.44 0.69
C SER A 85 7.10 0.07 -0.63
N PHE A 86 7.85 1.18 -0.61
CA PHE A 86 8.53 1.70 -1.81
C PHE A 86 9.50 0.69 -2.40
N TYR A 87 10.36 0.08 -1.57
CA TYR A 87 11.35 -0.90 -2.01
C TYR A 87 10.70 -2.06 -2.75
N TRP A 88 9.69 -2.68 -2.14
CA TRP A 88 9.00 -3.81 -2.73
C TRP A 88 8.12 -3.42 -3.91
N ASN A 89 7.44 -2.27 -3.86
CA ASN A 89 6.67 -1.78 -5.00
C ASN A 89 7.58 -1.49 -6.21
N ASN A 90 8.74 -0.88 -6.00
CA ASN A 90 9.66 -0.59 -7.08
C ASN A 90 10.33 -1.86 -7.65
N LYS A 91 10.65 -2.85 -6.80
CA LYS A 91 11.36 -4.06 -7.22
C LYS A 91 10.44 -5.16 -7.76
N PHE A 92 9.27 -5.35 -7.16
CA PHE A 92 8.42 -6.52 -7.39
C PHE A 92 7.11 -6.19 -8.14
N VAL A 93 6.53 -5.01 -7.89
CA VAL A 93 5.23 -4.63 -8.45
C VAL A 93 5.37 -3.87 -9.77
N PHE A 94 6.24 -2.84 -9.78
CA PHE A 94 6.45 -1.92 -10.89
C PHE A 94 7.85 -2.06 -11.47
N GLU A 95 8.18 -3.30 -11.83
CA GLU A 95 9.44 -3.68 -12.46
C GLU A 95 9.69 -2.84 -13.71
N LYS A 96 10.92 -2.34 -13.84
CA LYS A 96 11.34 -1.50 -14.96
C LYS A 96 11.69 -2.39 -16.15
N ALA A 97 11.39 -1.94 -17.37
CA ALA A 97 12.01 -2.54 -18.54
C ALA A 97 13.50 -2.14 -18.60
N ASP A 98 14.36 -2.95 -19.22
CA ASP A 98 15.83 -2.74 -19.26
C ASP A 98 16.26 -1.35 -19.78
N ASN A 99 15.43 -0.69 -20.58
CA ASN A 99 15.69 0.64 -21.15
C ASN A 99 15.01 1.81 -20.40
N GLU A 100 14.36 1.56 -19.26
CA GLU A 100 13.63 2.59 -18.51
C GLU A 100 14.46 3.20 -17.37
N GLU A 101 14.85 4.46 -17.53
CA GLU A 101 15.39 5.26 -16.43
C GLU A 101 14.24 5.83 -15.58
N ARG A 102 14.22 5.47 -14.29
CA ARG A 102 13.35 6.09 -13.29
C ARG A 102 14.21 6.71 -12.20
N ASN A 103 14.03 8.01 -11.98
CA ASN A 103 14.64 8.72 -10.86
C ASN A 103 14.05 8.20 -9.54
N ILE A 104 14.86 7.42 -8.81
CA ILE A 104 14.45 6.72 -7.59
C ILE A 104 14.02 7.70 -6.49
N VAL A 105 14.72 8.83 -6.37
CA VAL A 105 14.42 9.85 -5.34
C VAL A 105 13.05 10.49 -5.60
N HIS A 106 12.75 10.86 -6.86
CA HIS A 106 11.45 11.42 -7.20
C HIS A 106 10.32 10.40 -6.98
N ALA A 107 10.54 9.13 -7.33
CA ALA A 107 9.57 8.07 -7.09
C ALA A 107 9.32 7.85 -5.58
N LEU A 108 10.38 7.92 -4.78
CA LEU A 108 10.31 7.82 -3.33
C LEU A 108 9.46 8.94 -2.73
N ILE A 109 9.75 10.20 -3.08
CA ILE A 109 9.00 11.38 -2.59
C ILE A 109 7.52 11.26 -2.96
N LYS A 110 7.20 10.91 -4.21
CA LYS A 110 5.82 10.70 -4.65
C LYS A 110 5.12 9.56 -3.90
N THR A 111 5.85 8.50 -3.58
CA THR A 111 5.31 7.39 -2.77
C THR A 111 4.95 7.89 -1.37
N TYR A 112 5.82 8.64 -0.71
CA TYR A 112 5.51 9.28 0.56
C TYR A 112 4.27 10.16 0.51
N ILE A 113 4.17 11.00 -0.53
CA ILE A 113 2.99 11.86 -0.72
C ILE A 113 1.73 11.01 -0.91
N SER A 114 1.80 9.94 -1.69
CA SER A 114 0.67 9.01 -1.90
C SER A 114 0.21 8.37 -0.60
N TYR A 115 1.14 7.84 0.20
CA TYR A 115 0.82 7.19 1.47
C TYR A 115 0.35 8.18 2.53
N ALA A 116 0.92 9.38 2.59
CA ALA A 116 0.45 10.42 3.51
C ALA A 116 -0.95 10.91 3.13
N PHE A 117 -1.19 11.15 1.84
CA PHE A 117 -2.49 11.60 1.35
C PHE A 117 -3.57 10.54 1.57
N THR A 118 -3.34 9.32 1.12
CA THR A 118 -4.32 8.23 1.24
C THR A 118 -4.49 7.79 2.69
N GLY A 119 -3.38 7.70 3.44
CA GLY A 119 -3.34 7.20 4.81
C GLY A 119 -3.92 8.17 5.83
N LEU A 120 -3.65 9.48 5.71
CA LEU A 120 -4.06 10.49 6.69
C LEU A 120 -5.27 11.28 6.22
N PHE A 121 -5.18 11.95 5.08
CA PHE A 121 -6.21 12.90 4.63
C PHE A 121 -7.45 12.19 4.12
N LEU A 122 -7.28 11.29 3.14
CA LEU A 122 -8.40 10.59 2.52
C LEU A 122 -9.14 9.70 3.52
N ASN A 123 -8.42 8.91 4.32
CA ASN A 123 -9.04 8.09 5.37
C ASN A 123 -9.86 8.93 6.36
N SER A 124 -9.35 10.10 6.78
CA SER A 124 -10.07 10.97 7.72
C SER A 124 -11.34 11.54 7.09
N ILE A 125 -11.26 12.04 5.86
CA ILE A 125 -12.42 12.59 5.13
C ILE A 125 -13.47 11.50 4.91
N LEU A 126 -13.06 10.33 4.41
CA LEU A 126 -13.97 9.22 4.18
C LEU A 126 -14.58 8.71 5.48
N SER A 127 -13.80 8.62 6.57
CA SER A 127 -14.36 8.22 7.87
C SER A 127 -15.43 9.19 8.37
N LEU A 128 -15.21 10.49 8.23
CA LEU A 128 -16.20 11.50 8.59
C LEU A 128 -17.46 11.36 7.72
N LEU A 129 -17.27 11.20 6.41
CA LEU A 129 -18.36 11.02 5.47
C LEU A 129 -19.18 9.75 5.77
N TRP A 130 -18.54 8.60 6.01
CA TRP A 130 -19.25 7.36 6.32
C TRP A 130 -20.02 7.44 7.65
N VAL A 131 -19.38 7.96 8.70
CA VAL A 131 -19.96 7.95 10.05
C VAL A 131 -20.97 9.07 10.23
N GLU A 132 -20.62 10.31 9.89
CA GLU A 132 -21.44 11.49 10.19
C GLU A 132 -22.50 11.76 9.11
N VAL A 133 -22.22 11.48 7.84
CA VAL A 133 -23.17 11.76 6.73
C VAL A 133 -24.05 10.55 6.43
N PHE A 134 -23.44 9.36 6.34
CA PHE A 134 -24.17 8.12 5.98
C PHE A 134 -24.61 7.30 7.20
N GLY A 135 -24.22 7.67 8.43
CA GLY A 135 -24.61 6.95 9.64
C GLY A 135 -24.04 5.53 9.76
N ILE A 136 -22.96 5.23 9.02
CA ILE A 136 -22.33 3.91 9.03
C ILE A 136 -21.65 3.69 10.39
N PRO A 137 -21.81 2.52 11.03
CA PRO A 137 -21.17 2.23 12.30
C PRO A 137 -19.64 2.41 12.24
N LYS A 138 -19.07 2.99 13.32
CA LYS A 138 -17.63 3.24 13.47
C LYS A 138 -16.76 1.98 13.35
N ILE A 139 -17.34 0.80 13.55
CA ILE A 139 -16.68 -0.50 13.38
C ILE A 139 -16.54 -0.88 11.90
N ILE A 140 -17.51 -0.49 11.06
CA ILE A 140 -17.56 -0.85 9.63
C ILE A 140 -16.83 0.19 8.78
N ALA A 141 -16.88 1.47 9.16
CA ALA A 141 -16.28 2.56 8.40
C ALA A 141 -14.78 2.34 8.04
N PRO A 142 -13.91 1.83 8.94
CA PRO A 142 -12.52 1.53 8.60
C PRO A 142 -12.35 0.46 7.52
N ILE A 143 -13.25 -0.53 7.45
CA ILE A 143 -13.22 -1.59 6.43
C ILE A 143 -13.56 -0.99 5.06
N ILE A 144 -14.60 -0.15 4.99
CA ILE A 144 -14.98 0.56 3.76
C ILE A 144 -13.85 1.49 3.32
N ASN A 145 -13.21 2.18 4.27
CA ASN A 145 -12.04 3.01 4.01
C ASN A 145 -10.90 2.22 3.38
N LEU A 146 -10.60 1.01 3.85
CA LEU A 146 -9.58 0.16 3.23
C LEU A 146 -9.95 -0.22 1.78
N LEU A 147 -11.23 -0.54 1.53
CA LEU A 147 -11.71 -0.90 0.19
C LEU A 147 -11.58 0.25 -0.83
N VAL A 148 -11.62 1.51 -0.36
CA VAL A 148 -11.48 2.69 -1.22
C VAL A 148 -10.03 3.19 -1.28
N SER A 149 -9.35 3.25 -0.14
CA SER A 149 -8.00 3.80 -0.02
C SER A 149 -6.95 2.92 -0.70
N VAL A 150 -7.07 1.59 -0.66
CA VAL A 150 -6.09 0.68 -1.27
C VAL A 150 -6.07 0.79 -2.80
N PRO A 151 -7.22 0.72 -3.52
CA PRO A 151 -7.25 0.96 -4.96
C PRO A 151 -6.76 2.35 -5.35
N LEU A 152 -7.15 3.39 -4.61
CA LEU A 152 -6.69 4.75 -4.89
C LEU A 152 -5.17 4.90 -4.71
N ASN A 153 -4.63 4.33 -3.64
CA ASN A 153 -3.18 4.34 -3.41
C ASN A 153 -2.44 3.54 -4.50
N PHE A 154 -3.01 2.43 -4.98
CA PHE A 154 -2.46 1.70 -6.13
C PHE A 154 -2.44 2.57 -7.40
N ILE A 155 -3.54 3.24 -7.72
CA ILE A 155 -3.65 4.13 -8.90
C ILE A 155 -2.61 5.26 -8.81
N MET A 156 -2.51 5.93 -7.66
CA MET A 156 -1.51 6.98 -7.44
C MET A 156 -0.08 6.44 -7.60
N ASN A 157 0.23 5.28 -7.02
CA ASN A 157 1.56 4.69 -7.17
C ASN A 157 1.85 4.30 -8.62
N LYS A 158 0.91 3.62 -9.29
CA LYS A 158 1.07 3.14 -10.66
C LYS A 158 1.24 4.29 -11.67
N PHE A 159 0.36 5.29 -11.62
CA PHE A 159 0.27 6.32 -12.66
C PHE A 159 1.05 7.60 -12.34
N TRP A 160 1.47 7.80 -11.08
CA TRP A 160 2.19 9.00 -10.68
C TRP A 160 3.56 8.72 -10.07
N ALA A 161 3.65 7.87 -9.04
CA ALA A 161 4.92 7.57 -8.37
C ALA A 161 5.88 6.75 -9.26
N PHE A 162 5.34 5.75 -9.94
CA PHE A 162 6.07 4.80 -10.78
C PHE A 162 5.78 4.96 -12.27
N ARG A 163 5.23 6.12 -12.68
CA ARG A 163 4.99 6.43 -14.08
C ARG A 163 6.28 6.24 -14.89
N LYS A 164 6.15 5.53 -16.00
CA LYS A 164 7.22 5.37 -16.99
C LYS A 164 7.33 6.68 -17.76
N THR A 165 8.52 7.27 -17.77
CA THR A 165 8.82 8.40 -18.64
C THR A 165 9.52 7.80 -19.86
N GLU A 166 8.84 7.76 -20.99
CA GLU A 166 9.50 7.47 -22.27
C GLU A 166 10.47 8.64 -22.55
N LYS A 167 11.73 8.32 -22.87
CA LYS A 167 12.67 9.28 -23.48
C LYS A 167 12.44 9.32 -24.97
#